data_AF-A0A1H7GZ10-F1
#
_entry.id   AF-A0A1H7GZ10-F1
#
_cell.length_a   1.000
_cell.length_b   1.000
_cell.length_c   1.000
_cell.angle_alpha   90.00
_cell.angle_beta   90.00
_cell.angle_gamma   90.00
#
_symmetry.space_group_name_H-M   'P 1'
#
loop_
_entity.id
_entity.type
_entity.pdbx_description
1 polymer ?
#
loop_
_entity_poly.entity_id
_entity_poly.type
_entity_poly.pdbx_seq_one_letter_code
_entity_poly.pdbx_strand_id
1 'polypeptide(L)' 'MKNFLKAIGQSTQGFLREEEGAQVVEYALIIAVVSIALVVALKALTNNGGGFSSFITRVTNCLTTTTCT' A
#
# COMPACT_ATOMS: atom_id res chain seq x y z
N MET A 1 33.27 -23.50 6.50
CA MET A 1 32.26 -22.52 6.96
C MET A 1 32.68 -21.04 6.87
N LYS A 2 33.95 -20.67 6.69
CA LYS A 2 34.38 -19.25 6.52
C LYS A 2 34.10 -18.68 5.11
N ASN A 3 34.06 -19.55 4.11
CA ASN A 3 33.90 -19.17 2.70
C ASN A 3 32.46 -18.76 2.33
N PHE A 4 31.46 -19.31 3.03
CA PHE A 4 30.03 -19.00 2.81
C PHE A 4 29.67 -17.59 3.28
N LEU A 5 30.16 -17.18 4.45
CA LEU A 5 29.98 -15.81 4.97
C LEU A 5 30.67 -14.76 4.10
N LYS A 6 31.82 -15.11 3.50
CA LYS A 6 32.55 -14.22 2.57
C LYS A 6 31.81 -14.07 1.23
N ALA A 7 31.15 -15.13 0.76
CA ALA A 7 30.31 -15.10 -0.45
C ALA A 7 29.05 -14.23 -0.26
N ILE A 8 28.42 -14.26 0.93
CA ILE A 8 27.27 -13.41 1.25
C ILE A 8 27.70 -11.93 1.39
N GLY A 9 28.86 -11.66 1.99
CA GLY A 9 29.41 -10.31 2.11
C GLY A 9 29.86 -9.67 0.78
N GLN A 10 30.20 -10.49 -0.23
CA GLN A 10 30.47 -10.00 -1.59
C GLN A 10 29.18 -9.76 -2.41
N SER A 11 28.12 -10.54 -2.16
CA SER A 11 26.81 -10.38 -2.81
C SER A 11 26.11 -9.06 -2.43
N THR A 12 26.24 -8.60 -1.19
CA THR A 12 25.70 -7.30 -0.75
C THR A 12 26.53 -6.10 -1.23
N GLN A 13 27.82 -6.30 -1.50
CA GLN A 13 28.67 -5.26 -2.10
C GLN A 13 28.41 -5.05 -3.59
N GLY A 14 27.96 -6.08 -4.32
CA GLY A 14 27.55 -5.97 -5.73
C GLY A 14 26.29 -5.13 -5.92
N PHE A 15 25.29 -5.30 -5.04
CA PHE A 15 24.04 -4.53 -5.07
C PHE A 15 24.20 -3.04 -4.74
N LEU A 16 25.31 -2.64 -4.08
CA LEU A 16 25.64 -1.23 -3.79
C LEU A 16 26.48 -0.57 -4.89
N ARG A 17 26.91 -1.32 -5.92
CA ARG A 17 27.83 -0.86 -6.98
C ARG A 17 27.24 -0.89 -8.39
N GLU A 18 25.94 -1.14 -8.52
CA GLU A 18 25.22 -1.11 -9.80
C GLU A 18 24.30 0.11 -9.83
N GLU A 19 24.77 1.18 -10.47
CA GLU A 19 24.02 2.40 -10.79
C GLU A 19 22.79 2.14 -11.70
N GLU A 20 22.66 0.92 -12.26
CA GLU A 20 21.47 0.46 -13.00
C GLU A 20 20.33 -0.05 -12.09
N GLY A 21 20.60 -0.37 -10.82
CA GLY A 21 19.57 -0.79 -9.86
C GLY A 21 18.87 0.36 -9.15
N ALA A 22 19.49 1.54 -9.08
CA ALA A 22 18.95 2.73 -8.40
C ALA A 22 17.60 3.16 -9.01
N GLN A 23 17.47 3.05 -10.33
CA GLN A 23 16.23 3.38 -11.05
C GLN A 23 15.09 2.40 -10.71
N VAL A 24 15.38 1.11 -10.55
CA VAL A 24 14.39 0.10 -10.15
C VAL A 24 13.93 0.34 -8.71
N VAL A 25 14.87 0.72 -7.84
CA VAL A 25 14.58 1.03 -6.43
C VAL A 25 13.70 2.28 -6.31
N GLU A 26 13.94 3.33 -7.09
CA GLU A 26 13.11 4.54 -7.08
C GLU A 26 11.65 4.25 -7.47
N TYR A 27 11.42 3.55 -8.58
CA TYR A 27 10.05 3.22 -8.99
C TYR A 27 9.37 2.25 -8.02
N ALA A 28 10.10 1.30 -7.44
CA ALA A 28 9.57 0.41 -6.40
C ALA A 28 9.13 1.18 -5.15
N LEU A 29 9.90 2.21 -4.77
CA LEU A 29 9.61 3.03 -3.60
C LEU A 29 8.38 3.92 -3.82
N ILE A 30 8.21 4.47 -5.03
CA ILE A 30 6.99 5.18 -5.43
C ILE A 30 5.77 4.26 -5.35
N ILE A 31 5.85 3.06 -5.93
CA ILE A 31 4.74 2.08 -5.89
C ILE A 31 4.40 1.69 -4.46
N ALA A 32 5.40 1.46 -3.60
CA ALA A 32 5.20 1.11 -2.20
C ALA A 32 4.46 2.21 -1.43
N VAL A 33 4.89 3.47 -1.56
CA VAL A 33 4.24 4.61 -0.89
C VAL A 33 2.80 4.80 -1.38
N VAL A 34 2.57 4.76 -2.70
CA VAL A 34 1.23 4.89 -3.29
C VAL A 34 0.31 3.75 -2.82
N SER A 35 0.82 2.51 -2.79
CA SER A 35 0.06 1.34 -2.35
C SER A 35 -0.38 1.47 -0.89
N ILE A 36 0.52 1.91 0.00
CA ILE A 36 0.20 2.12 1.42
C ILE A 36 -0.82 3.25 1.57
N ALA A 37 -0.65 4.37 0.87
CA ALA A 37 -1.60 5.48 0.90
C ALA A 37 -3.01 5.04 0.46
N LEU A 38 -3.12 4.24 -0.60
CA LEU A 38 -4.37 3.65 -1.06
C LEU A 38 -4.99 2.73 -0.01
N VAL A 39 -4.22 1.86 0.63
CA VAL A 39 -4.72 0.98 1.70
C VAL A 39 -5.24 1.79 2.88
N VAL A 40 -4.56 2.87 3.27
CA VAL A 40 -5.01 3.76 4.36
C VAL A 40 -6.30 4.49 3.98
N ALA A 41 -6.39 5.01 2.75
CA ALA A 41 -7.61 5.66 2.25
C ALA A 41 -8.79 4.69 2.20
N LEU A 42 -8.58 3.48 1.67
CA LEU A 42 -9.59 2.42 1.62
C LEU A 42 -9.99 1.96 3.02
N LYS A 43 -9.06 1.88 3.97
CA LYS A 43 -9.39 1.62 5.39
C LYS A 43 -10.28 2.70 5.97
N ALA A 44 -10.06 3.98 5.68
CA ALA A 44 -10.94 5.05 6.16
C ALA A 44 -12.37 4.92 5.58
N LEU A 45 -12.50 4.41 4.37
CA LEU A 45 -13.80 4.14 3.73
C LEU A 45 -14.49 2.88 4.26
N THR A 46 -13.74 1.87 4.72
CA THR A 46 -14.25 0.53 5.05
C THR A 46 -14.30 0.21 6.54
N ASN A 47 -13.50 0.86 7.39
CA ASN A 47 -13.42 0.55 8.81
C ASN A 47 -14.63 1.15 9.57
N ASN A 48 -15.24 0.38 10.47
CA ASN A 48 -16.34 0.79 11.36
C ASN A 48 -17.52 1.52 10.69
N GLY A 49 -18.05 1.00 9.59
CA GLY A 49 -19.18 1.66 8.92
C GLY A 49 -18.78 3.03 8.34
N GLY A 50 -17.58 3.09 7.75
CA GLY A 50 -17.00 4.30 7.16
C GLY A 50 -17.88 4.93 6.07
N GLY A 51 -17.35 5.98 5.41
CA GLY A 51 -18.13 6.86 4.54
C GLY A 51 -18.97 6.15 3.47
N PHE A 52 -18.52 5.00 2.96
CA PHE A 52 -19.28 4.21 2.00
C PHE A 52 -20.50 3.51 2.63
N SER A 53 -20.36 2.96 3.84
CA SER A 53 -21.48 2.36 4.57
C SER A 53 -22.55 3.39 4.91
N SER A 54 -22.15 4.58 5.36
CA SER A 54 -23.08 5.69 5.63
C SER A 54 -23.80 6.14 4.37
N PHE A 55 -23.10 6.19 3.24
CA PHE A 55 -23.71 6.48 1.95
C PHE A 55 -24.75 5.43 1.58
N ILE A 56 -24.41 4.14 1.68
CA ILE A 56 -25.35 3.04 1.40
C ILE A 56 -26.57 3.11 2.32
N THR A 57 -26.38 3.31 3.63
CA THR A 57 -27.48 3.46 4.59
C THR A 57 -28.40 4.61 4.21
N ARG A 58 -27.83 5.76 3.82
CA ARG A 58 -28.63 6.92 3.40
C ARG A 58 -29.42 6.64 2.12
N VAL A 59 -28.79 5.99 1.14
CA VAL A 59 -29.47 5.57 -0.09
C VAL A 59 -30.59 4.59 0.24
N THR A 60 -30.34 3.56 1.05
CA THR A 60 -31.37 2.60 1.47
C THR A 60 -32.53 3.32 2.17
N ASN A 61 -32.27 4.20 3.14
CA ASN A 61 -33.30 4.97 3.83
C ASN A 61 -34.15 5.81 2.87
N CYS A 62 -33.52 6.43 1.86
CA CYS A 62 -34.23 7.17 0.83
C CYS A 62 -35.14 6.30 -0.05
N LEU A 63 -34.75 5.06 -0.31
CA LEU A 63 -35.53 4.14 -1.15
C LEU A 63 -36.64 3.43 -0.37
N THR A 64 -36.47 3.22 0.94
CA THR A 64 -37.39 2.41 1.74
C THR A 64 -38.25 3.24 2.70
N THR A 65 -37.90 4.49 2.95
CA THR A 65 -38.62 5.38 3.87
C THR A 65 -38.90 6.73 3.22
N THR A 66 -39.79 7.51 3.83
CA THR A 66 -40.12 8.88 3.37
C THR A 66 -39.04 9.91 3.73
N THR A 67 -38.02 9.53 4.49
CA THR A 67 -37.01 10.44 5.06
C THR A 67 -35.59 10.05 4.66
N CYS A 68 -34.83 11.02 4.14
CA CYS A 68 -33.49 10.87 3.58
C CYS A 68 -32.41 11.52 4.45
N THR A 69 -32.30 11.08 5.70
CA THR A 69 -31.29 11.56 6.66
C THR A 69 -30.14 10.58 6.76
#